data_AF-A0A0V0H6G4-F1
#
_entry.id   AF-A0A0V0H6G4-F1
#
_cell.length_a   1.000
_cell.length_b   1.000
_cell.length_c   1.000
_cell.angle_alpha   90.00
_cell.angle_beta   90.00
_cell.angle_gamma   90.00
#
_symmetry.space_group_name_H-M   'P 1'
#
loop_
_entity.id
_entity.type
_entity.pdbx_description
1 polymer ?
#
loop_
_entity_poly.entity_id
_entity_poly.type
_entity_poly.pdbx_seq_one_letter_code
_entity_poly.pdbx_strand_id
1 'polypeptide(L)'
;MKEENGVARIEGGVVVVDPKPQNGVAAKAIDWVEWAIIKLMNDSTKPLPFLQGNFAPTDETPPFKHLPVIGHLPECLNGEFVRVGPNPKFAPVAGYHWFDGDGYVSCCLDFSI
;
A
#
# COMPACT_ATOMS: atom_id res chain seq x y z
N MET A 1 0.75 14.52 -41.50
CA MET A 1 -0.25 14.79 -40.43
C MET A 1 0.24 14.08 -39.20
N LYS A 2 0.29 14.81 -38.08
CA LYS A 2 0.87 14.43 -36.79
C LYS A 2 0.03 13.35 -36.11
N GLU A 3 0.70 12.47 -35.38
CA GLU A 3 0.24 12.06 -34.05
C GLU A 3 1.47 11.63 -33.23
N GLU A 4 2.13 12.63 -32.64
CA GLU A 4 3.03 12.43 -31.51
C GLU A 4 2.14 12.04 -30.33
N ASN A 5 2.27 10.80 -29.86
CA ASN A 5 1.62 10.34 -28.64
C ASN A 5 2.20 11.12 -27.46
N GLY A 6 1.46 12.16 -27.07
CA GLY A 6 1.78 13.06 -25.98
C GLY A 6 1.88 12.31 -24.66
N VAL A 7 3.11 12.01 -24.27
CA VAL A 7 3.45 11.76 -22.87
C VAL A 7 3.51 13.14 -22.21
N ALA A 8 2.35 13.61 -21.75
CA ALA A 8 2.28 14.78 -20.90
C ALA A 8 2.94 14.42 -19.56
N ARG A 9 4.13 14.98 -19.33
CA ARG A 9 4.87 14.86 -18.08
C ARG A 9 4.10 15.62 -17.00
N ILE A 10 3.37 14.91 -16.15
CA ILE A 10 2.68 15.51 -15.00
C ILE A 10 3.75 15.91 -13.99
N GLU A 11 3.74 17.16 -13.52
CA GLU A 11 4.58 17.62 -12.42
C GLU A 11 4.35 16.71 -11.21
N GLY A 12 5.36 15.92 -10.83
CA GLY A 12 5.26 14.94 -9.75
C GLY A 12 5.85 13.55 -10.03
N GLY A 13 6.30 13.25 -11.25
CA GLY A 13 7.16 12.09 -11.52
C GLY A 13 6.53 10.70 -11.36
N VAL A 14 5.25 10.61 -10.96
CA VAL A 14 4.51 9.35 -10.90
C VAL A 14 3.89 9.08 -12.27
N VAL A 15 4.38 8.05 -12.95
CA VAL A 15 3.78 7.54 -14.18
C VAL A 15 2.48 6.83 -13.81
N VAL A 16 1.34 7.42 -14.15
CA VAL A 16 0.04 6.75 -14.04
C VAL A 16 0.04 5.60 -15.04
N VAL A 17 0.19 4.38 -14.54
CA VAL A 17 0.04 3.17 -15.35
C VAL A 17 -1.45 2.94 -15.54
N ASP A 18 -1.92 3.01 -16.79
CA ASP A 18 -3.27 2.60 -17.18
C ASP A 18 -3.17 1.20 -17.83
N PRO A 19 -3.17 0.12 -17.03
CA PRO A 19 -3.12 -1.21 -17.59
C PRO A 19 -4.42 -1.48 -18.34
N LYS A 20 -4.33 -1.93 -19.59
CA LYS A 20 -5.48 -2.45 -20.34
C LYS A 20 -5.55 -3.96 -20.09
N PRO A 21 -6.34 -4.45 -19.11
CA PRO A 21 -6.43 -5.89 -18.85
C PRO A 21 -6.98 -6.60 -20.08
N GLN A 22 -6.30 -7.66 -20.51
CA GLN A 22 -6.79 -8.51 -21.58
C GLN A 22 -7.86 -9.45 -21.02
N ASN A 23 -9.14 -9.11 -21.18
CA ASN A 23 -10.27 -9.93 -20.70
C ASN A 23 -10.62 -11.12 -21.61
N GLY A 24 -9.63 -11.69 -22.30
CA GLY A 24 -9.82 -12.79 -23.24
C GLY A 24 -10.14 -14.13 -22.56
N VAL A 25 -10.61 -15.11 -23.34
CA VAL A 25 -10.91 -16.47 -22.85
C VAL A 25 -9.68 -17.12 -22.20
N ALA A 26 -8.49 -16.87 -22.76
CA ALA A 26 -7.23 -17.39 -22.23
C ALA A 26 -6.88 -16.81 -20.85
N ALA A 27 -7.08 -15.50 -20.63
CA ALA A 27 -6.85 -14.87 -19.32
C ALA A 27 -7.76 -15.47 -18.24
N LYS A 28 -9.05 -15.63 -18.56
CA LYS A 28 -10.01 -16.28 -17.64
C LYS A 28 -9.64 -17.73 -17.30
N ALA A 29 -9.09 -18.46 -18.27
CA ALA A 29 -8.63 -19.83 -18.03
C ALA A 29 -7.42 -19.86 -17.09
N ILE A 30 -6.48 -18.92 -17.24
CA ILE A 30 -5.32 -18.77 -16.36
C ILE A 30 -5.79 -18.42 -14.94
N ASP A 31 -6.66 -17.43 -14.77
CA ASP A 31 -7.21 -17.03 -13.46
C ASP A 31 -7.91 -18.21 -12.76
N TRP A 32 -8.65 -19.02 -13.53
CA TRP A 32 -9.33 -20.21 -13.01
C TRP A 32 -8.35 -21.29 -12.53
N VAL A 33 -7.27 -21.53 -13.29
CA VAL A 33 -6.21 -22.48 -12.91
C VAL A 33 -5.48 -21.99 -11.66
N GLU A 34 -5.13 -20.70 -11.61
CA GLU A 34 -4.51 -20.09 -10.44
C GLU A 34 -5.36 -20.32 -9.19
N TRP A 35 -6.65 -19.99 -9.27
CA TRP A 35 -7.61 -20.19 -8.18
C TRP A 35 -7.68 -21.66 -7.73
N ALA A 36 -7.69 -22.60 -8.67
CA ALA A 36 -7.74 -24.03 -8.36
C ALA A 36 -6.48 -24.49 -7.59
N ILE A 37 -5.30 -24.01 -7.99
CA ILE A 37 -4.03 -24.33 -7.32
C ILE A 37 -3.97 -23.70 -5.92
N ILE A 38 -4.33 -22.43 -5.79
CA ILE A 38 -4.35 -21.72 -4.49
C ILE A 38 -5.27 -22.44 -3.53
N LYS A 39 -6.47 -22.82 -3.97
CA LYS A 39 -7.45 -23.51 -3.13
C LYS A 39 -6.97 -24.91 -2.67
N LEU A 40 -6.12 -25.56 -3.47
CA LEU A 40 -5.53 -26.86 -3.11
C LEU A 40 -4.36 -26.71 -2.13
N MET A 41 -3.53 -25.67 -2.29
CA MET A 41 -2.25 -25.52 -1.58
C MET A 41 -2.34 -24.61 -0.35
N ASN A 42 -3.27 -23.66 -0.31
CA ASN A 42 -3.41 -22.69 0.76
C ASN A 42 -4.54 -23.11 1.73
N ASP A 43 -4.18 -23.30 3.00
CA ASP A 43 -5.15 -23.56 4.05
C ASP A 43 -5.65 -22.22 4.61
N SER A 44 -6.78 -21.75 4.08
CA SER A 44 -7.41 -20.49 4.51
C SER A 44 -7.88 -20.49 5.97
N THR A 45 -7.85 -21.64 6.67
CA THR A 45 -8.16 -21.70 8.09
C THR A 45 -6.98 -21.30 8.98
N LYS A 46 -5.76 -21.26 8.43
CA LYS A 46 -4.58 -20.84 9.17
C LYS A 46 -4.56 -19.31 9.32
N PRO A 47 -4.41 -18.78 10.53
CA PRO A 47 -4.29 -17.34 10.73
C PRO A 47 -3.01 -16.83 10.02
N LEU A 48 -3.12 -15.66 9.40
CA LEU A 48 -1.99 -14.90 8.87
C LEU A 48 -1.47 -13.99 9.99
N PRO A 49 -0.41 -14.38 10.73
CA PRO A 49 0.01 -13.64 11.93
C PRO A 49 0.44 -12.21 11.62
N PHE A 50 0.96 -11.96 10.41
CA PHE A 50 1.44 -10.67 9.94
C PHE A 50 0.35 -9.78 9.32
N LEU A 51 -0.93 -10.11 9.54
CA LEU A 51 -2.09 -9.27 9.19
C LEU A 51 -3.03 -9.08 10.39
N GLN A 52 -2.54 -9.33 11.60
CA GLN A 52 -3.32 -9.26 12.83
C GLN A 52 -2.75 -8.23 13.80
N GLY A 53 -3.63 -7.64 14.61
CA GLY A 53 -3.25 -6.67 15.64
C GLY A 53 -2.48 -5.48 15.05
N ASN A 54 -1.28 -5.22 15.56
CA ASN A 54 -0.42 -4.12 15.10
C ASN A 54 0.16 -4.30 13.68
N PHE A 55 0.05 -5.50 13.09
CA PHE A 55 0.41 -5.76 11.70
C PHE A 55 -0.80 -5.75 10.77
N ALA A 56 -1.99 -5.44 11.28
CA ALA A 56 -3.18 -5.34 10.46
C ALA A 56 -3.06 -4.16 9.48
N PRO A 57 -3.63 -4.28 8.27
CA PRO A 57 -3.65 -3.18 7.31
C PRO A 57 -4.40 -1.98 7.88
N THR A 58 -3.94 -0.78 7.56
CA THR A 58 -4.55 0.48 8.00
C THR A 58 -4.86 1.36 6.80
N ASP A 59 -6.00 2.05 6.82
CA ASP A 59 -6.37 2.99 5.77
C ASP A 59 -5.49 4.24 5.77
N GLU A 60 -5.33 4.86 4.59
CA GLU A 60 -4.65 6.15 4.47
C GLU A 60 -5.42 7.23 5.24
N THR A 61 -4.73 7.94 6.14
CA THR A 61 -5.31 9.05 6.90
C THR A 61 -4.80 10.37 6.29
N PRO A 62 -5.69 11.33 5.97
CA PRO A 62 -5.26 12.64 5.50
C PRO A 62 -4.47 13.38 6.60
N PRO A 63 -3.65 14.39 6.26
CA PRO A 63 -2.89 15.15 7.23
C PRO A 63 -3.78 15.72 8.34
N PHE A 64 -3.49 15.35 9.59
CA PHE A 64 -4.17 15.85 10.78
C PHE A 64 -3.24 16.79 11.55
N LYS A 65 -3.76 17.95 11.97
CA LYS A 65 -2.98 18.98 12.66
C LYS A 65 -3.35 19.05 14.14
N HIS A 66 -2.43 19.57 14.96
CA HIS A 66 -2.64 19.82 16.39
C HIS A 66 -3.04 18.56 17.17
N LEU A 67 -2.24 17.50 17.03
CA LEU A 67 -2.40 16.30 17.85
C LEU A 67 -2.24 16.65 19.34
N PRO A 68 -3.02 16.03 20.24
CA PRO A 68 -2.94 16.33 21.66
C PRO A 68 -1.57 15.95 22.22
N VAL A 69 -0.85 16.94 22.74
CA VAL A 69 0.46 16.74 23.39
C VAL A 69 0.24 16.59 24.89
N ILE A 70 0.76 15.50 25.46
CA ILE A 70 0.80 15.30 26.91
C ILE A 70 2.22 15.63 27.38
N GLY A 71 2.36 16.67 28.20
CA GLY A 71 3.68 17.17 28.66
C GLY A 71 4.18 18.33 27.82
N HIS A 72 5.48 18.34 27.50
CA HIS A 72 6.15 19.45 26.80
C HIS A 72 7.09 18.91 25.71
N LEU A 73 6.92 19.37 24.47
CA LEU A 73 7.83 19.07 23.36
C LEU A 73 8.98 20.09 23.35
N PRO A 74 10.25 19.67 23.21
CA PRO A 74 11.38 20.61 23.12
C PRO A 74 11.28 21.52 21.89
N GLU A 75 11.51 22.82 22.06
CA GLU A 75 11.47 23.81 20.97
C GLU A 75 12.49 23.53 19.84
N CYS A 76 13.55 22.77 20.13
CA CYS A 76 14.54 22.36 19.15
C CYS A 76 14.06 21.22 18.24
N LEU A 77 12.92 20.59 18.53
CA LEU A 77 12.33 19.54 17.70
C LEU A 77 11.49 20.19 16.60
N ASN A 78 12.15 20.73 15.58
CA ASN A 78 11.49 21.32 14.42
C ASN A 78 11.78 20.48 13.17
N GLY A 79 10.79 19.71 12.73
CA GLY A 79 10.93 18.85 11.56
C GLY A 79 9.78 17.86 11.41
N GLU A 80 10.02 16.84 10.61
CA GLU A 80 9.06 15.79 10.28
C GLU A 80 9.67 14.43 10.64
N PHE A 81 8.88 13.58 11.30
CA PHE A 81 9.30 12.21 11.57
C PHE A 81 8.58 11.26 10.63
N VAL A 82 9.36 10.66 9.73
CA VAL A 82 8.88 9.79 8.67
C VAL A 82 9.38 8.36 8.89
N ARG A 83 8.48 7.39 8.78
CA ARG A 83 8.80 5.95 8.82
C ARG A 83 8.19 5.25 7.62
N VAL A 84 8.93 4.28 7.10
CA VAL A 84 8.46 3.37 6.06
C VAL A 84 8.14 2.02 6.69
N GLY A 85 7.05 1.41 6.25
CA GLY A 85 6.66 0.07 6.66
C GLY A 85 5.75 -0.60 5.63
N PRO A 86 5.53 -1.92 5.78
CA PRO A 86 4.56 -2.67 4.99
C PRO A 86 3.14 -2.29 5.40
N ASN A 87 2.26 -2.07 4.43
CA ASN A 87 0.82 -1.93 4.65
C ASN A 87 0.11 -2.43 3.38
N PRO A 88 -0.32 -3.70 3.33
CA PRO A 88 -0.86 -4.28 2.09
C PRO A 88 -2.21 -3.63 1.75
N LYS A 89 -2.30 -3.08 0.54
CA LYS A 89 -3.52 -2.44 0.03
C LYS A 89 -4.58 -3.45 -0.37
N PHE A 90 -4.15 -4.65 -0.77
CA PHE A 90 -5.03 -5.74 -1.18
C PHE A 90 -4.82 -6.96 -0.29
N ALA A 91 -5.90 -7.70 -0.05
CA ALA A 91 -5.81 -8.95 0.69
C ALA A 91 -4.89 -9.94 -0.06
N PRO A 92 -3.92 -10.56 0.61
CA PRO A 92 -3.03 -11.49 -0.05
C PRO A 92 -3.77 -12.77 -0.42
N VAL A 93 -3.38 -13.33 -1.57
CA VAL A 93 -4.04 -14.49 -2.18
C VAL A 93 -3.63 -15.81 -1.50
N ALA A 94 -2.40 -15.87 -0.96
CA ALA A 94 -1.86 -16.97 -0.18
C ALA A 94 -0.98 -16.41 0.95
N GLY A 95 -0.16 -17.24 1.60
CA GLY A 95 0.68 -16.86 2.73
C GLY A 95 1.35 -15.48 2.62
N TYR A 96 1.49 -14.80 3.76
CA TYR A 96 1.94 -13.41 3.83
C TYR A 96 3.02 -13.25 4.90
N HIS A 97 4.18 -12.72 4.53
CA HIS A 97 5.24 -12.36 5.46
C HIS A 97 5.23 -10.84 5.71
N TRP A 98 5.77 -10.40 6.85
CA TRP A 98 5.82 -8.96 7.19
C TRP A 98 6.63 -8.07 6.21
N PHE A 99 7.26 -8.65 5.18
CA PHE A 99 8.02 -7.90 4.17
C PHE A 99 7.30 -7.87 2.81
N ASP A 100 6.17 -8.57 2.67
CA ASP A 100 5.47 -8.78 1.40
C ASP A 100 4.35 -7.74 1.15
N GLY A 101 4.31 -6.66 1.94
CA GLY A 101 3.31 -5.60 1.84
C GLY A 101 3.69 -4.47 0.91
N ASP A 102 2.67 -3.75 0.44
CA ASP A 102 2.86 -2.48 -0.25
C ASP A 102 3.57 -1.49 0.69
N GLY A 103 4.44 -0.66 0.11
CA GLY A 103 5.15 0.35 0.89
C GLY A 103 4.19 1.43 1.37
N TYR A 104 4.24 1.73 2.67
CA TYR A 104 3.48 2.79 3.29
C TYR A 104 4.39 3.69 4.11
N VAL A 105 4.07 4.99 4.08
CA VAL A 105 4.81 6.02 4.77
C VAL A 105 3.92 6.57 5.88
N SER A 106 4.35 6.40 7.12
CA SER A 106 3.76 7.06 8.27
C SER A 106 4.54 8.32 8.57
N CYS A 107 3.84 9.43 8.71
CA CYS A 107 4.44 10.73 8.98
C CYS A 107 3.77 11.39 10.18
N CYS A 108 4.58 11.85 11.13
CA CYS A 108 4.16 12.86 12.11
C CYS A 108 4.65 14.22 11.62
N LEU A 109 3.72 15.02 11.11
CA LEU A 109 3.97 16.39 10.69
C LEU A 109 3.89 17.30 11.92
N ASP A 110 4.78 18.29 11.94
CA ASP A 110 4.70 19.47 12.80
C ASP A 110 4.84 19.18 14.29
N PHE A 111 6.10 19.05 14.73
CA PHE A 111 6.45 19.13 16.16
C PHE A 111 6.50 20.57 16.68
N SER A 112 6.14 21.57 15.86
CA SER A 112 6.04 22.95 16.35
C SER A 112 4.75 23.10 17.16
N ILE A 113 4.92 23.55 18.40
CA ILE A 113 3.85 24.15 19.20
C ILE A 113 3.52 25.52 18.61
#